data_AF-A0A0M4HCA4-F1
#
_entry.id   AF-A0A0M4HCA4-F1
#
_cell.length_a   1.000
_cell.length_b   1.000
_cell.length_c   1.000
_cell.angle_alpha   90.00
_cell.angle_beta   90.00
_cell.angle_gamma   90.00
#
_symmetry.space_group_name_H-M   'P 1'
#
loop_
_entity.id
_entity.type
_entity.pdbx_description
1 polymer ?
#
loop_
_entity_poly.entity_id
_entity_poly.type
_entity_poly.pdbx_seq_one_letter_code
_entity_poly.pdbx_strand_id
1 'polypeptide(L)'
;MRTGLQIGLELAREYHVRAWISNLRQMPGISLEDEIWVRTVWFAQFIQLDITHMAIVESRSQSIRSGVVELLERAGQLAPLSTGYFANRAAARNWVMGGQLIPGQPLHSIPNPGLSDHRAGL
;
A
#
# COMPACT_ATOMS: atom_id res chain seq x y z
N MET A 1 7.60 4.99 -14.51
CA MET A 1 6.82 4.84 -13.26
C MET A 1 5.64 5.81 -13.23
N ARG A 2 5.87 7.13 -13.27
CA ARG A 2 4.84 8.18 -13.17
C ARG A 2 3.61 7.94 -14.06
N THR A 3 3.82 7.66 -15.34
CA THR A 3 2.72 7.42 -16.31
C THR A 3 1.78 6.32 -15.84
N GLY A 4 2.30 5.19 -15.36
CA GLY A 4 1.46 4.07 -14.88
C GLY A 4 0.69 4.42 -13.60
N LEU A 5 1.32 5.18 -12.69
CA LEU A 5 0.66 5.67 -11.48
C LEU A 5 -0.45 6.70 -11.79
N GLN A 6 -0.23 7.56 -12.77
CA GLN A 6 -1.21 8.56 -13.22
C GLN A 6 -2.41 7.90 -13.90
N ILE A 7 -2.17 6.98 -14.84
CA ILE A 7 -3.23 6.18 -15.47
C ILE A 7 -4.04 5.43 -14.41
N GLY A 8 -3.36 4.85 -13.41
CA GLY A 8 -4.04 4.19 -12.30
C GLY A 8 -4.97 5.11 -11.52
N LEU A 9 -4.56 6.35 -11.22
CA LEU A 9 -5.42 7.34 -10.56
C LEU A 9 -6.64 7.71 -11.40
N GLU A 10 -6.44 7.90 -12.71
CA GLU A 10 -7.51 8.24 -13.65
C GLU A 10 -8.56 7.13 -13.70
N LEU A 11 -8.12 5.88 -13.88
CA LEU A 11 -9.01 4.71 -13.88
C LEU A 11 -9.68 4.50 -12.53
N ALA A 12 -8.95 4.66 -11.41
CA ALA A 12 -9.53 4.49 -10.09
C ALA A 12 -10.64 5.51 -9.81
N ARG A 13 -10.48 6.74 -10.32
CA ARG A 13 -11.49 7.79 -10.24
C ARG A 13 -12.68 7.51 -11.14
N GLU A 14 -12.44 7.13 -12.39
CA GLU A 14 -13.50 6.83 -13.37
C GLU A 14 -14.42 5.69 -12.91
N TYR A 15 -13.82 4.62 -12.37
CA TYR A 15 -14.55 3.41 -11.99
C TYR A 15 -14.89 3.33 -10.49
N HIS A 16 -14.65 4.40 -9.71
CA HIS A 16 -14.86 4.43 -8.26
C HIS A 16 -14.26 3.19 -7.57
N VAL A 17 -13.00 2.88 -7.90
CA VAL A 17 -12.33 1.67 -7.45
C VAL A 17 -12.18 1.69 -5.93
N ARG A 18 -12.68 0.65 -5.27
CA ARG A 18 -12.62 0.53 -3.80
C ARG A 18 -11.41 -0.24 -3.28
N ALA A 19 -10.74 -0.99 -4.14
CA ALA A 19 -9.58 -1.80 -3.78
C ALA A 19 -8.47 -1.70 -4.84
N TRP A 20 -7.24 -1.49 -4.38
CA TRP A 20 -6.08 -1.31 -5.25
C TRP A 20 -4.98 -2.33 -4.90
N ILE A 21 -4.41 -2.97 -5.92
CA ILE A 21 -3.32 -3.93 -5.77
C ILE A 21 -2.03 -3.34 -6.36
N SER A 22 -1.04 -3.05 -5.51
CA SER A 22 0.29 -2.60 -5.93
C SER A 22 1.26 -3.78 -5.96
N ASN A 23 1.75 -4.15 -7.14
CA ASN A 23 2.75 -5.21 -7.27
C ASN A 23 4.18 -4.65 -7.34
N LEU A 24 4.88 -4.70 -6.21
CA LEU A 24 6.21 -4.12 -6.05
C LEU A 24 7.35 -5.15 -6.18
N ARG A 25 7.01 -6.41 -6.44
CA ARG A 25 7.96 -7.54 -6.43
C ARG A 25 9.16 -7.35 -7.34
N GLN A 26 8.94 -6.72 -8.50
CA GLN A 26 9.96 -6.42 -9.50
C GLN A 26 10.19 -4.91 -9.66
N MET A 27 9.75 -4.11 -8.68
CA MET A 27 9.94 -2.68 -8.74
C MET A 27 11.44 -2.36 -8.62
N PRO A 28 12.04 -1.69 -9.61
CA PRO A 28 13.40 -1.20 -9.47
C PRO A 28 13.45 -0.11 -8.39
N GLY A 29 14.66 0.29 -7.98
CA GLY A 29 14.82 1.50 -7.17
C GLY A 29 14.18 2.71 -7.86
N ILE A 30 13.60 3.61 -7.07
CA ILE A 30 13.03 4.87 -7.56
C ILE A 30 14.07 5.98 -7.44
N SER A 31 14.04 6.94 -8.37
CA SER A 31 14.85 8.15 -8.22
C SER A 31 14.30 9.03 -7.09
N LEU A 32 15.14 9.89 -6.53
CA LEU A 32 14.71 10.85 -5.52
C LEU A 32 13.60 11.77 -6.04
N GLU A 33 13.69 12.20 -7.30
CA GLU A 33 12.67 13.04 -7.94
C GLU A 33 11.31 12.31 -8.01
N ASP A 34 11.32 11.03 -8.36
CA ASP A 34 10.12 10.18 -8.38
C ASP A 34 9.56 9.94 -6.99
N GLU A 35 10.40 9.77 -5.97
CA GLU A 35 9.95 9.64 -4.59
C GLU A 35 9.25 10.92 -4.10
N ILE A 36 9.85 12.09 -4.34
CA ILE A 36 9.26 13.38 -4.00
C ILE A 36 7.92 13.55 -4.71
N TRP A 37 7.86 13.27 -6.01
CA TRP A 37 6.64 13.36 -6.78
C TRP A 37 5.54 12.44 -6.24
N VAL A 38 5.86 11.19 -5.86
CA VAL A 38 4.90 10.27 -5.24
C VAL A 38 4.34 10.85 -3.94
N ARG A 39 5.22 11.34 -3.05
CA ARG A 39 4.84 11.83 -1.72
C ARG A 39 4.09 13.16 -1.73
N THR A 40 4.29 13.99 -2.76
CA THR A 40 3.76 15.37 -2.81
C THR A 40 2.61 15.55 -3.81
N VAL A 41 2.69 14.91 -4.97
CA VAL A 41 1.72 15.11 -6.06
C VAL A 41 0.78 13.92 -6.17
N TRP A 42 1.32 12.71 -6.27
CA TRP A 42 0.50 11.52 -6.45
C TRP A 42 -0.33 11.22 -5.20
N PHE A 43 0.27 11.29 -4.02
CA PHE A 43 -0.39 11.02 -2.75
C PHE A 43 -1.60 11.93 -2.52
N ALA A 44 -1.48 13.23 -2.82
CA ALA A 44 -2.57 14.19 -2.66
C ALA A 44 -3.79 13.86 -3.53
N GLN A 45 -3.57 13.27 -4.71
CA GLN A 45 -4.66 12.80 -5.57
C GLN A 45 -5.21 11.44 -5.12
N PHE A 46 -4.34 10.55 -4.66
CA PHE A 46 -4.71 9.22 -4.19
C PHE A 46 -5.70 9.27 -3.01
N ILE A 47 -5.45 10.14 -2.02
CA ILE A 47 -6.31 10.26 -0.83
C ILE A 47 -7.72 10.82 -1.12
N GLN A 48 -7.96 11.31 -2.33
CA GLN A 48 -9.28 11.78 -2.78
C GLN A 48 -10.12 10.67 -3.43
N LEU A 49 -9.57 9.47 -3.59
CA LEU A 49 -10.26 8.33 -4.21
C LEU A 49 -11.09 7.56 -3.19
N ASP A 50 -12.06 6.78 -3.67
CA ASP A 50 -12.91 5.90 -2.85
C ASP A 50 -12.22 4.58 -2.41
N ILE A 51 -10.89 4.55 -2.43
CA ILE A 51 -10.09 3.38 -2.10
C ILE A 51 -10.15 3.15 -0.59
N THR A 52 -10.60 1.97 -0.22
CA THR A 52 -10.73 1.52 1.18
C THR A 52 -9.82 0.33 1.48
N HIS A 53 -9.29 -0.34 0.45
CA HIS A 53 -8.43 -1.52 0.56
C HIS A 53 -7.18 -1.37 -0.31
N MET A 54 -6.00 -1.46 0.32
CA MET A 54 -4.70 -1.47 -0.35
C MET A 54 -4.02 -2.82 -0.14
N ALA A 55 -3.79 -3.55 -1.23
CA ALA A 55 -3.07 -4.81 -1.21
C ALA A 55 -1.68 -4.63 -1.83
N ILE A 56 -0.64 -4.84 -1.04
CA ILE A 56 0.75 -4.65 -1.46
C ILE A 56 1.38 -6.02 -1.68
N VAL A 57 1.71 -6.36 -2.94
CA VAL A 57 2.61 -7.49 -3.20
C VAL A 57 4.03 -7.00 -3.00
N GLU A 58 4.69 -7.48 -1.96
CA GLU A 58 5.88 -6.86 -1.40
C GLU A 58 7.08 -6.82 -2.36
N SER A 59 7.86 -5.75 -2.25
CA SER A 59 9.17 -5.64 -2.89
C SER A 59 10.20 -6.48 -2.15
N ARG A 60 11.21 -6.98 -2.87
CA ARG A 60 12.40 -7.55 -2.21
C ARG A 60 13.26 -6.47 -1.54
N SER A 61 13.18 -5.22 -1.99
CA SER A 61 13.90 -4.10 -1.40
C SER A 61 13.29 -3.66 -0.07
N GLN A 62 14.12 -3.57 0.98
CA GLN A 62 13.70 -3.07 2.28
C GLN A 62 13.36 -1.58 2.24
N SER A 63 14.12 -0.76 1.48
CA SER A 63 13.85 0.67 1.35
C SER A 63 12.49 0.95 0.71
N ILE A 64 12.14 0.21 -0.34
CA ILE A 64 10.82 0.31 -0.98
C ILE A 64 9.72 -0.11 0.00
N ARG A 65 9.94 -1.17 0.79
CA ARG A 65 8.98 -1.60 1.81
C ARG A 65 8.74 -0.51 2.85
N SER A 66 9.79 0.04 3.46
CA SER A 66 9.65 1.09 4.47
C SER A 66 8.95 2.34 3.92
N GLY A 67 9.34 2.82 2.74
CA GLY A 67 8.71 4.00 2.14
C GLY A 67 7.22 3.80 1.83
N VAL A 68 6.81 2.58 1.46
CA VAL A 68 5.40 2.24 1.23
C VAL A 68 4.63 2.18 2.55
N VAL A 69 5.20 1.57 3.60
CA VAL A 69 4.59 1.52 4.93
C VAL A 69 4.30 2.94 5.42
N GLU A 70 5.30 3.82 5.41
CA GLU A 70 5.15 5.22 5.82
C GLU A 70 4.04 5.96 5.04
N LEU A 71 4.01 5.76 3.71
CA LEU A 71 3.03 6.40 2.85
C LEU A 71 1.60 5.94 3.17
N LEU A 72 1.41 4.64 3.41
CA LEU A 72 0.08 4.06 3.67
C LEU A 72 -0.39 4.32 5.10
N GLU A 73 0.52 4.37 6.08
CA GLU A 73 0.21 4.84 7.43
C GLU A 73 -0.32 6.27 7.41
N ARG A 74 0.34 7.16 6.65
CA ARG A 74 -0.14 8.54 6.46
C ARG A 74 -1.51 8.58 5.77
N ALA A 75 -1.78 7.72 4.79
CA ALA A 75 -3.10 7.63 4.16
C ALA A 75 -4.18 7.18 5.16
N GLY A 76 -3.88 6.17 5.98
CA GLY A 76 -4.80 5.63 6.99
C GLY A 76 -5.14 6.62 8.10
N GLN A 77 -4.30 7.63 8.35
CA GLN A 77 -4.60 8.74 9.26
C GLN A 77 -5.60 9.75 8.66
N LEU A 78 -5.73 9.80 7.33
CA LEU A 78 -6.58 10.77 6.62
C LEU A 78 -7.93 10.18 6.22
N ALA A 79 -8.00 8.87 5.96
CA ALA A 79 -9.22 8.17 5.56
C ALA A 79 -9.19 6.69 5.99
N PRO A 80 -10.36 6.03 6.15
CA PRO A 80 -10.43 4.60 6.43
C PRO A 80 -9.76 3.77 5.32
N LEU A 81 -8.58 3.22 5.62
CA LEU A 81 -7.78 2.45 4.67
C LEU A 81 -7.29 1.15 5.32
N SER A 82 -7.84 0.02 4.86
CA SER A 82 -7.31 -1.31 5.21
C SER A 82 -6.12 -1.63 4.33
N THR A 83 -4.98 -1.98 4.93
CA THR A 83 -3.77 -2.34 4.19
C THR A 83 -3.37 -3.79 4.48
N GLY A 84 -3.13 -4.57 3.42
CA GLY A 84 -2.61 -5.93 3.51
C GLY A 84 -1.32 -6.08 2.71
N TYR A 85 -0.38 -6.86 3.23
CA TYR A 85 0.91 -7.16 2.58
C TYR A 85 0.97 -8.64 2.21
N PHE A 86 1.45 -8.95 1.00
CA PHE A 86 1.34 -10.28 0.42
C PHE A 86 2.61 -10.68 -0.33
N ALA A 87 2.96 -11.96 -0.24
CA ALA A 87 4.07 -12.52 -0.99
C ALA A 87 3.77 -12.65 -2.51
N ASN A 88 2.50 -12.73 -2.89
CA ASN A 88 2.10 -12.92 -4.29
C ASN A 88 0.75 -12.28 -4.63
N ARG A 89 0.54 -12.07 -5.93
CA ARG A 89 -0.66 -11.47 -6.50
C ARG A 89 -1.95 -12.25 -6.22
N ALA A 90 -1.87 -13.59 -6.14
CA ALA A 90 -3.06 -14.41 -5.94
C ALA A 90 -3.62 -14.20 -4.52
N ALA A 91 -2.75 -14.20 -3.51
CA ALA A 91 -3.13 -13.90 -2.13
C ALA A 91 -3.72 -12.49 -1.98
N ALA A 92 -3.06 -11.48 -2.57
CA ALA A 92 -3.55 -10.10 -2.58
C ALA A 92 -4.94 -9.98 -3.22
N ARG A 93 -5.14 -10.66 -4.36
CA ARG A 93 -6.43 -10.69 -5.06
C ARG A 93 -7.52 -11.36 -4.23
N ASN A 94 -7.23 -12.50 -3.61
CA ASN A 94 -8.21 -13.20 -2.79
C ASN A 94 -8.68 -12.32 -1.62
N TRP A 95 -7.75 -11.61 -0.97
CA TRP A 95 -8.08 -10.70 0.13
C TRP A 95 -9.01 -9.55 -0.30
N VAL A 96 -8.70 -8.84 -1.40
CA VAL A 96 -9.55 -7.72 -1.85
C VAL A 96 -10.93 -8.15 -2.36
N MET A 97 -11.07 -9.39 -2.82
CA MET A 97 -12.35 -9.94 -3.29
C MET A 97 -13.25 -10.44 -2.14
N GLY A 98 -12.86 -10.21 -0.87
CA GLY A 98 -13.58 -10.75 0.28
C GLY A 98 -13.44 -12.27 0.41
N GLY A 99 -12.41 -12.85 -0.20
CA GLY A 99 -12.09 -14.27 -0.11
C GLY A 99 -11.95 -14.67 1.36
N GLN A 100 -12.82 -15.59 1.77
CA GLN A 100 -12.94 -16.14 3.11
C GLN A 100 -11.55 -16.45 3.68
N LEU A 101 -11.11 -15.62 4.64
CA LEU A 101 -10.02 -15.99 5.52
C LEU A 101 -10.41 -17.33 6.15
N ILE A 102 -9.49 -18.28 6.12
CA ILE A 102 -9.64 -19.56 6.82
C ILE A 102 -10.06 -19.22 8.28
N PRO A 103 -11.18 -19.76 8.79
CA PRO A 103 -11.58 -19.53 10.17
C PRO A 103 -10.42 -19.87 11.12
N GLY A 104 -9.92 -18.89 11.85
CA GLY A 104 -8.80 -19.05 12.79
C GLY A 104 -7.49 -18.36 12.44
N GLN A 105 -7.37 -17.68 11.29
CA GLN A 105 -6.30 -16.70 11.10
C GLN A 105 -6.78 -15.32 11.55
N PRO A 106 -6.20 -14.75 12.62
CA PRO A 106 -6.52 -13.38 12.98
C PRO A 106 -6.13 -12.46 11.81
N LEU A 107 -6.90 -11.39 11.62
CA LEU A 107 -6.44 -10.17 10.94
C LEU A 107 -5.34 -9.53 11.80
N HIS A 108 -4.22 -10.23 12.00
CA HIS A 108 -3.01 -9.57 12.44
C HIS A 108 -2.51 -8.83 11.20
N SER A 109 -2.73 -7.52 11.20
CA SER A 109 -1.68 -6.59 10.84
C SER A 109 -0.36 -7.20 11.27
N ILE A 110 0.39 -7.79 10.34
CA ILE A 110 1.70 -8.33 10.65
C ILE A 110 2.50 -7.12 11.14
N PRO A 111 2.85 -7.02 12.43
CA PRO A 111 3.73 -5.96 12.87
C PRO A 111 5.03 -6.23 12.15
N ASN A 112 5.50 -5.26 11.38
CA ASN A 112 6.81 -5.35 10.76
C ASN A 112 7.85 -5.45 11.89
N PRO A 113 8.54 -6.60 12.09
CA PRO A 113 9.44 -6.78 13.22
C PRO A 113 10.72 -5.91 13.13
N GLY A 114 10.85 -5.10 12.06
CA GLY A 114 11.92 -4.11 11.89
C GLY A 114 11.60 -2.70 12.40
N LEU A 115 10.40 -2.44 12.92
CA LEU A 115 10.02 -1.18 13.58
C LEU A 115 9.76 -1.45 15.06
N SER A 116 10.82 -1.81 15.79
CA SER A 116 10.77 -1.78 17.24
C SER A 116 10.70 -0.32 17.69
N ASP A 117 9.57 -0.01 18.30
CA ASP A 117 9.23 1.25 18.95
C ASP A 117 10.21 1.50 20.11
N HIS A 118 11.29 2.27 19.86
CA HIS A 118 12.25 2.67 20.89
C HIS A 118 11.76 3.87 21.72
N ARG A 119 10.47 3.90 22.09
CA ARG A 119 9.94 4.91 23.03
C ARG A 119 8.89 4.34 23.98
N ALA A 120 9.35 3.50 24.89
CA ALA A 120 8.78 3.40 26.23
C ALA A 120 9.88 2.97 27.21
N GLY A 121 10.44 3.93 27.93
CA GLY A 121 11.42 3.66 28.98
C GLY A 121 12.18 4.91 29.42
N LEU A 122 11.69 5.51 30.51
CA LEU A 122 12.26 6.56 31.37
C LEU A 122 12.10 8.02 30.89
#